data_AF-A0A087SX79-F1
#
_entry.id   AF-A0A087SX79-F1
#
_cell.length_a   1.000
_cell.length_b   1.000
_cell.length_c   1.000
_cell.angle_alpha   90.00
_cell.angle_beta   90.00
_cell.angle_gamma   90.00
#
_symmetry.space_group_name_H-M   'P 1'
#
loop_
_entity.id
_entity.type
_entity.pdbx_description
1 polymer ?
#
loop_
_entity_poly.entity_id
_entity_poly.type
_entity_poly.pdbx_seq_one_letter_code
_entity_poly.pdbx_strand_id
1 'polypeptide(L)'
;MEAFLTIKPQIIDGLKNVQNQPSESEKYGQLDKGPATFGVVKRLRDNDMELHTNQQMYSCGSLAPKMGRGGGCSDHKFRKPSEPWELADGCVHLVAELSQIVELTAQICEMLPLLHEAVSHKHYTHHVCLLESLCKQLPNICKGIGKRHFKQYLELFLDDIFYSLTCENILTSSASSQCLSLLSNLLGANILRARVENFNPRYLNLMENIAEIHP
;
A
#
# COMPACT_ATOMS: atom_id res chain seq x y z
N MET A 1 -22.85 1.52 17.65
CA MET A 1 -21.84 1.70 18.71
C MET A 1 -21.29 0.36 19.21
N GLU A 2 -22.14 -0.60 19.59
CA GLU A 2 -21.70 -1.93 20.07
C GLU A 2 -20.82 -2.69 19.07
N ALA A 3 -21.22 -2.77 17.80
CA ALA A 3 -20.41 -3.41 16.76
C ALA A 3 -19.02 -2.75 16.57
N PHE A 4 -18.93 -1.43 16.72
CA PHE A 4 -17.66 -0.71 16.63
C PHE A 4 -16.72 -1.08 17.79
N LEU A 5 -17.25 -1.23 19.01
CA LEU A 5 -16.45 -1.62 20.17
C LEU A 5 -15.84 -3.02 20.00
N THR A 6 -16.55 -3.93 19.32
CA THR A 6 -16.04 -5.28 19.02
C THR A 6 -14.88 -5.26 18.02
N ILE A 7 -14.94 -4.39 17.00
CA ILE A 7 -13.92 -4.35 15.92
C ILE A 7 -12.76 -3.39 16.23
N LYS A 8 -12.96 -2.35 17.06
CA LYS A 8 -11.92 -1.38 17.45
C LYS A 8 -10.59 -2.04 17.87
N PRO A 9 -10.55 -3.06 18.75
CA PRO A 9 -9.29 -3.68 19.13
C PRO A 9 -8.59 -4.38 17.96
N GLN A 10 -9.34 -4.99 17.04
CA GLN A 10 -8.77 -5.66 15.86
C GLN A 10 -8.12 -4.66 14.90
N ILE A 11 -8.74 -3.48 14.72
CA ILE A 11 -8.17 -2.39 13.92
C ILE A 11 -6.86 -1.91 14.55
N ILE A 12 -6.87 -1.63 15.85
CA ILE A 12 -5.69 -1.12 16.56
C ILE A 12 -4.55 -2.13 16.52
N ASP A 13 -4.85 -3.40 16.77
CA ASP A 13 -3.85 -4.48 16.72
C ASP A 13 -3.31 -4.67 15.31
N GLY A 14 -4.19 -4.69 14.30
CA GLY A 14 -3.81 -4.79 12.89
C GLY A 14 -2.85 -3.68 12.45
N LEU A 15 -3.14 -2.42 12.79
CA LEU A 15 -2.26 -1.29 12.47
C LEU A 15 -0.91 -1.36 13.20
N LYS A 16 -0.91 -1.72 14.49
CA LYS A 16 0.33 -1.80 15.29
C LYS A 16 1.23 -2.96 14.91
N ASN A 17 0.67 -4.05 14.38
CA ASN A 17 1.45 -5.24 14.08
C ASN A 17 2.32 -5.12 12.82
N VAL A 18 2.19 -4.05 12.02
CA VAL A 18 3.06 -3.80 10.86
C VAL A 18 4.53 -3.68 11.25
N GLN A 19 4.83 -3.17 12.45
CA GLN A 19 6.21 -3.11 12.96
C GLN A 19 6.89 -4.49 13.02
N ASN A 20 6.08 -5.56 13.16
CA ASN A 20 6.53 -6.94 13.25
C ASN A 20 6.59 -7.64 11.87
N GLN A 21 6.33 -6.93 10.78
CA GLN A 21 6.42 -7.48 9.44
C GLN A 21 7.88 -7.92 9.16
N PRO A 22 8.13 -9.17 8.76
CA PRO A 22 9.48 -9.60 8.40
C PRO A 22 9.99 -8.90 7.13
N SER A 23 11.30 -8.65 7.07
CA SER A 23 11.92 -8.19 5.83
C SER A 23 11.95 -9.32 4.81
N GLU A 24 11.60 -9.05 3.55
CA GLU A 24 11.66 -10.07 2.49
C GLU A 24 13.07 -10.58 2.21
N SER A 25 14.10 -9.84 2.64
CA SER A 25 15.49 -10.32 2.63
C SER A 25 15.69 -11.59 3.48
N GLU A 26 14.81 -11.85 4.45
CA GLU A 26 14.80 -13.05 5.28
C GLU A 26 14.07 -14.23 4.59
N LYS A 27 13.15 -13.95 3.65
CA LYS A 27 12.32 -14.95 2.94
C LYS A 27 13.16 -15.88 2.04
N TYR A 28 14.34 -15.42 1.62
CA TYR A 28 15.33 -16.21 0.88
C TYR A 28 16.64 -16.41 1.65
N GLY A 29 16.68 -16.10 2.95
CA GLY A 29 17.89 -16.28 3.77
C GLY A 29 18.36 -17.75 3.88
N GLN A 30 17.45 -18.70 3.62
CA GLN A 30 17.73 -20.14 3.59
C GLN A 30 18.04 -20.69 2.19
N LEU A 31 17.94 -19.88 1.14
CA LEU A 31 18.37 -20.30 -0.19
C LEU A 31 19.89 -20.09 -0.31
N ASP A 32 20.59 -21.16 -0.66
CA ASP A 32 22.05 -21.19 -0.76
C ASP A 32 22.53 -20.16 -1.80
N LYS A 33 23.32 -19.17 -1.35
CA LYS A 33 23.85 -18.06 -2.17
C LYS A 33 25.13 -18.46 -2.91
N GLY A 34 25.17 -19.68 -3.44
CA GLY A 34 26.29 -20.18 -4.23
C GLY A 34 26.47 -19.40 -5.55
N PRO A 35 27.70 -19.04 -5.95
CA PRO A 35 27.92 -18.24 -7.14
C PRO A 35 27.80 -19.10 -8.41
N ALA A 36 26.92 -18.67 -9.32
CA ALA A 36 26.85 -19.02 -10.74
C ALA A 36 26.35 -20.43 -11.13
N THR A 37 25.04 -20.57 -11.45
CA THR A 37 24.58 -21.46 -12.56
C THR A 37 23.10 -21.33 -13.00
N PHE A 38 22.33 -20.27 -12.67
CA PHE A 38 20.97 -20.13 -13.24
C PHE A 38 20.83 -19.12 -14.38
N GLY A 39 21.69 -18.10 -14.47
CA GLY A 39 21.55 -17.02 -15.46
C GLY A 39 22.36 -17.18 -16.75
N VAL A 40 23.51 -17.85 -16.70
CA VAL A 40 24.50 -17.79 -17.80
C VAL A 40 24.23 -18.86 -18.88
N VAL A 41 23.70 -20.02 -18.51
CA VAL A 41 23.34 -21.10 -19.47
C VAL A 41 22.07 -20.75 -20.25
N LYS A 42 21.16 -19.97 -19.66
CA LYS A 42 19.89 -19.55 -20.29
C LYS A 42 20.15 -18.65 -21.51
N ARG A 43 21.01 -17.63 -21.36
CA ARG A 43 21.34 -16.65 -22.42
C ARG A 43 22.04 -17.25 -23.66
N LEU A 44 22.77 -18.35 -23.52
CA LEU A 44 23.48 -19.00 -24.64
C LEU A 44 22.55 -19.81 -25.57
N ARG A 45 21.32 -20.09 -25.14
CA ARG A 45 20.37 -20.97 -25.83
C ARG A 45 19.00 -20.34 -26.11
N ASP A 46 18.80 -19.07 -25.73
CA ASP A 46 17.53 -18.37 -25.90
C ASP A 46 17.12 -18.22 -27.39
N ASN A 47 18.07 -18.26 -28.33
CA ASN A 47 17.80 -18.17 -29.78
C ASN A 47 17.91 -19.50 -30.54
N ASP A 48 18.02 -20.63 -29.84
CA ASP A 48 18.11 -21.95 -30.47
C ASP A 48 16.71 -22.47 -30.83
N MET A 49 16.33 -22.41 -32.11
CA MET A 49 14.99 -22.82 -32.55
C MET A 49 14.70 -24.31 -32.30
N GLU A 50 15.71 -25.19 -32.30
CA GLU A 50 15.51 -26.62 -32.04
C GLU A 50 15.17 -26.86 -30.55
N LEU A 51 15.67 -26.02 -29.66
CA LEU A 51 15.34 -26.07 -28.23
C LEU A 51 13.90 -25.59 -27.95
N HIS A 52 13.35 -24.68 -28.76
CA HIS A 52 12.05 -24.03 -28.49
C HIS A 52 10.90 -24.55 -29.36
N THR A 53 11.16 -25.49 -30.28
CA THR A 53 10.14 -26.12 -31.15
C THR A 53 9.64 -27.43 -30.53
N ASN A 54 8.33 -27.70 -30.61
CA ASN A 54 7.69 -28.92 -30.08
C ASN A 54 7.87 -29.17 -28.57
N GLN A 55 8.18 -28.12 -27.80
CA GLN A 55 8.21 -28.21 -26.34
C GLN A 55 6.80 -28.42 -25.77
N GLN A 56 6.72 -29.17 -24.67
CA GLN A 56 5.46 -29.36 -23.98
C GLN A 56 4.96 -28.02 -23.44
N MET A 57 3.84 -27.54 -23.99
CA MET A 57 3.20 -26.31 -23.56
C MET A 57 2.57 -26.53 -22.18
N TYR A 58 3.16 -25.93 -21.16
CA TYR A 58 2.56 -25.87 -19.84
C TYR A 58 1.59 -24.70 -19.77
N SER A 59 0.30 -24.99 -19.62
CA SER A 59 -0.68 -23.98 -19.20
C SER A 59 -0.43 -23.63 -17.73
N CYS A 60 -0.77 -22.40 -17.30
CA CYS A 60 -0.72 -21.99 -15.90
C CYS A 60 -1.42 -23.02 -14.97
N GLY A 61 -2.50 -23.65 -15.44
CA GLY A 61 -3.19 -24.71 -14.70
C GLY A 61 -2.42 -26.03 -14.57
N SER A 62 -1.49 -26.33 -15.48
CA SER A 62 -0.70 -27.57 -15.47
C SER A 62 0.53 -27.53 -14.56
N LEU A 63 1.00 -26.32 -14.22
CA LEU A 63 2.11 -26.10 -13.27
C LEU A 63 1.61 -25.76 -11.86
N ALA A 64 0.32 -25.52 -11.68
CA ALA A 64 -0.26 -25.28 -10.37
C ALA A 64 -0.02 -26.51 -9.47
N PRO A 65 0.45 -26.34 -8.22
CA PRO A 65 0.60 -27.44 -7.29
C PRO A 65 -0.72 -28.19 -7.17
N LYS A 66 -0.68 -29.53 -7.23
CA LYS A 66 -1.90 -30.36 -7.13
C LYS A 66 -2.43 -30.36 -5.71
N MET A 67 -3.05 -29.26 -5.30
CA MET A 67 -3.86 -29.16 -4.09
C MET A 67 -5.22 -29.83 -4.37
N GLY A 68 -5.28 -31.15 -4.15
CA GLY A 68 -6.53 -31.94 -4.19
C GLY A 68 -6.96 -32.54 -5.54
N ARG A 69 -8.01 -33.37 -5.48
CA ARG A 69 -8.68 -33.95 -6.67
C ARG A 69 -9.40 -32.83 -7.42
N GLY A 70 -8.96 -32.53 -8.64
CA GLY A 70 -9.45 -31.40 -9.45
C GLY A 70 -8.48 -30.22 -9.57
N GLY A 71 -7.18 -30.48 -9.43
CA GLY A 71 -6.11 -29.47 -9.39
C GLY A 71 -6.16 -28.42 -10.51
N GLY A 72 -6.00 -27.18 -10.08
CA GLY A 72 -5.89 -25.94 -10.83
C GLY A 72 -5.69 -24.78 -9.84
N CYS A 73 -5.49 -23.56 -10.32
CA CYS A 73 -5.32 -22.34 -9.49
C CYS A 73 -6.59 -21.95 -8.67
N SER A 74 -7.61 -22.81 -8.67
CA SER A 74 -8.96 -22.51 -8.16
C SER A 74 -9.31 -23.21 -6.85
N ASP A 75 -8.33 -23.79 -6.13
CA ASP A 75 -8.60 -24.33 -4.79
C ASP A 75 -8.83 -23.20 -3.78
N HIS A 76 -10.08 -22.77 -3.67
CA HIS A 76 -10.56 -21.75 -2.74
C HIS A 76 -10.47 -22.15 -1.26
N LYS A 77 -10.05 -23.39 -0.95
CA LYS A 77 -9.89 -23.87 0.43
C LYS A 77 -8.52 -23.55 1.01
N PHE A 78 -7.52 -23.29 0.17
CA PHE A 78 -6.21 -22.85 0.64
C PHE A 78 -6.29 -21.37 1.04
N ARG A 79 -6.11 -21.09 2.34
CA ARG A 79 -5.92 -19.73 2.86
C ARG A 79 -4.58 -19.68 3.56
N LYS A 80 -3.64 -18.90 3.02
CA LYS A 80 -2.43 -18.54 3.76
C LYS A 80 -2.82 -17.65 4.95
N PRO A 81 -2.11 -17.72 6.08
CA PRO A 81 -2.23 -16.69 7.12
C PRO A 81 -1.94 -15.31 6.53
N SER A 82 -2.72 -14.30 6.94
CA SER A 82 -2.49 -12.91 6.54
C SER A 82 -1.14 -12.45 7.07
N GLU A 83 -0.33 -11.84 6.22
CA GLU A 83 0.84 -11.09 6.68
C GLU A 83 0.38 -9.84 7.43
N PRO A 84 1.16 -9.33 8.42
CA PRO A 84 0.82 -8.13 9.17
C PRO A 84 0.44 -6.92 8.30
N TRP A 85 1.16 -6.66 7.21
CA TRP A 85 0.84 -5.55 6.31
C TRP A 85 -0.48 -5.76 5.56
N GLU A 86 -0.85 -7.00 5.20
CA GLU A 86 -2.11 -7.33 4.53
C GLU A 86 -3.31 -7.07 5.44
N LEU A 87 -3.17 -7.37 6.74
CA LEU A 87 -4.21 -7.07 7.73
C LEU A 87 -4.35 -5.56 7.94
N ALA A 88 -3.23 -4.85 8.04
CA ALA A 88 -3.22 -3.41 8.17
C ALA A 88 -3.84 -2.71 6.96
N ASP A 89 -3.59 -3.21 5.74
CA ASP A 89 -4.21 -2.73 4.51
C ASP A 89 -5.75 -2.79 4.60
N GLY A 90 -6.29 -3.94 5.02
CA GLY A 90 -7.72 -4.08 5.31
C GLY A 90 -8.22 -3.10 6.38
N CYS A 91 -7.40 -2.82 7.40
CA CYS A 91 -7.73 -1.84 8.44
C CYS A 91 -7.78 -0.40 7.89
N VAL A 92 -6.90 -0.02 6.96
CA VAL A 92 -6.93 1.30 6.29
C VAL A 92 -8.28 1.51 5.59
N HIS A 93 -8.72 0.51 4.81
CA HIS A 93 -10.02 0.54 4.15
C HIS A 93 -11.18 0.61 5.16
N LEU A 94 -11.14 -0.19 6.22
CA LEU A 94 -12.18 -0.20 7.23
C LEU A 94 -12.27 1.15 7.97
N VAL A 95 -11.15 1.79 8.30
CA VAL A 95 -11.13 3.14 8.89
C VAL A 95 -11.74 4.17 7.93
N ALA A 96 -11.48 4.05 6.63
CA ALA A 96 -12.09 4.93 5.62
C ALA A 96 -13.62 4.78 5.56
N GLU A 97 -14.14 3.55 5.59
CA GLU A 97 -15.58 3.31 5.64
C GLU A 97 -16.21 3.81 6.95
N LEU A 98 -15.57 3.53 8.09
CA LEU A 98 -16.05 3.98 9.40
C LEU A 98 -16.00 5.50 9.55
N SER A 99 -15.09 6.19 8.85
CA SER A 99 -15.01 7.65 8.84
C SER A 99 -16.28 8.33 8.30
N GLN A 100 -17.10 7.61 7.52
CA GLN A 100 -18.36 8.14 7.00
C GLN A 100 -19.46 8.16 8.07
N ILE A 101 -19.25 7.56 9.24
CA ILE A 101 -20.19 7.53 10.36
C ILE A 101 -19.85 8.67 11.31
N VAL A 102 -20.67 9.71 11.32
CA VAL A 102 -20.42 10.97 12.06
C VAL A 102 -20.21 10.72 13.56
N GLU A 103 -20.96 9.78 14.15
CA GLU A 103 -20.87 9.42 15.57
C GLU A 103 -19.52 8.80 15.96
N LEU A 104 -18.74 8.32 14.98
CA LEU A 104 -17.42 7.71 15.19
C LEU A 104 -16.26 8.69 14.95
N THR A 105 -16.55 9.94 14.60
CA THR A 105 -15.52 10.94 14.22
C THR A 105 -14.39 11.04 15.23
N ALA A 106 -14.70 11.11 16.52
CA ALA A 106 -13.70 11.23 17.58
C ALA A 106 -12.77 10.00 17.63
N GLN A 107 -13.35 8.81 17.51
CA GLN A 107 -12.61 7.55 17.56
C GLN A 107 -11.77 7.33 16.29
N ILE A 108 -12.23 7.82 15.13
CA ILE A 108 -11.43 7.81 13.91
C ILE A 108 -10.26 8.77 14.01
N CYS A 109 -10.44 9.95 14.62
CA CYS A 109 -9.34 10.88 14.88
C CYS A 109 -8.26 10.26 15.78
N GLU A 110 -8.65 9.44 16.78
CA GLU A 110 -7.71 8.66 17.60
C GLU A 110 -6.91 7.63 16.80
N MET A 111 -7.45 7.13 15.68
CA MET A 111 -6.81 6.12 14.82
C MET A 111 -5.86 6.73 13.77
N LEU A 112 -5.97 8.02 13.45
CA LEU A 112 -5.13 8.66 12.43
C LEU A 112 -3.62 8.56 12.75
N PRO A 113 -3.15 8.79 13.99
CA PRO A 113 -1.74 8.58 14.31
C PRO A 113 -1.29 7.12 14.14
N LEU A 114 -2.17 6.15 14.42
CA LEU A 114 -1.86 4.73 14.26
C LEU A 114 -1.78 4.34 12.78
N LEU A 115 -2.61 4.94 11.93
CA LEU A 115 -2.51 4.77 10.47
C LEU A 115 -1.18 5.29 9.95
N HIS A 116 -0.76 6.48 10.40
CA HIS A 116 0.54 7.05 10.06
C HIS A 116 1.69 6.15 10.53
N GLU A 117 1.66 5.69 11.79
CA GLU A 117 2.68 4.79 12.34
C GLU A 117 2.81 3.51 11.49
N ALA A 118 1.69 2.89 11.12
CA ALA A 118 1.67 1.68 10.30
C ALA A 118 2.38 1.86 8.95
N VAL A 119 2.13 2.97 8.24
CA VAL A 119 2.74 3.24 6.93
C VAL A 119 4.18 3.75 7.00
N SER A 120 4.60 4.22 8.17
CA SER A 120 5.97 4.72 8.39
C SER A 120 7.02 3.59 8.35
N HIS A 121 6.59 2.34 8.55
CA HIS A 121 7.43 1.15 8.44
C HIS A 121 7.73 0.80 6.98
N LYS A 122 8.99 0.98 6.57
CA LYS A 122 9.45 0.83 5.16
C LYS A 122 10.46 -0.30 4.97
N HIS A 123 10.64 -1.17 5.97
CA HIS A 123 11.66 -2.23 6.01
C HIS A 123 11.31 -3.51 5.22
N TYR A 124 10.09 -3.59 4.69
CA TYR A 124 9.56 -4.71 3.92
C TYR A 124 9.12 -4.24 2.53
N THR A 125 9.21 -5.06 1.48
CA THR A 125 9.02 -4.58 0.09
C THR A 125 7.60 -4.09 -0.16
N HIS A 126 6.59 -4.75 0.40
CA HIS A 126 5.18 -4.39 0.24
C HIS A 126 4.74 -3.08 0.92
N HIS A 127 5.65 -2.34 1.59
CA HIS A 127 5.28 -1.06 2.22
C HIS A 127 4.71 -0.05 1.21
N VAL A 128 5.17 -0.09 -0.05
CA VAL A 128 4.65 0.75 -1.13
C VAL A 128 3.18 0.45 -1.46
N CYS A 129 2.71 -0.79 -1.24
CA CYS A 129 1.31 -1.17 -1.42
C CYS A 129 0.44 -0.58 -0.30
N LEU A 130 0.91 -0.65 0.95
CA LEU A 130 0.17 -0.05 2.07
C LEU A 130 0.09 1.48 1.95
N LEU A 131 1.17 2.12 1.48
CA LEU A 131 1.20 3.54 1.14
C LEU A 131 0.22 3.89 0.00
N GLU A 132 0.13 3.06 -1.04
CA GLU A 132 -0.85 3.22 -2.11
C GLU A 132 -2.28 3.24 -1.56
N SER A 133 -2.62 2.27 -0.70
CA SER A 133 -3.94 2.19 -0.06
C SER A 133 -4.21 3.40 0.84
N LEU A 134 -3.22 3.84 1.62
CA LEU A 134 -3.33 5.07 2.40
C LEU A 134 -3.65 6.26 1.50
N CYS A 135 -2.89 6.49 0.43
CA CYS A 135 -3.11 7.61 -0.48
C CYS A 135 -4.51 7.57 -1.11
N LYS A 136 -5.01 6.38 -1.47
CA LYS A 136 -6.38 6.24 -2.00
C LYS A 136 -7.45 6.56 -0.96
N GLN A 137 -7.23 6.19 0.30
CA GLN A 137 -8.25 6.31 1.36
C GLN A 137 -8.20 7.62 2.13
N LEU A 138 -7.05 8.29 2.19
CA LEU A 138 -6.89 9.52 2.97
C LEU A 138 -7.87 10.65 2.57
N PRO A 139 -8.18 10.87 1.28
CA PRO A 139 -9.23 11.81 0.89
C PRO A 139 -10.64 11.38 1.35
N ASN A 140 -10.94 10.09 1.34
CA ASN A 140 -12.22 9.55 1.82
C ASN A 140 -12.37 9.79 3.32
N ILE A 141 -11.29 9.54 4.08
CA ILE A 141 -11.24 9.83 5.52
C ILE A 141 -11.46 11.33 5.77
N CYS A 142 -10.72 12.20 5.07
CA CYS A 142 -10.88 13.66 5.18
C CYS A 142 -12.32 14.11 4.89
N LYS A 143 -12.97 13.50 3.89
CA LYS A 143 -14.38 13.77 3.55
C LYS A 143 -15.33 13.31 4.67
N GLY A 144 -15.09 12.13 5.24
CA GLY A 144 -15.93 11.53 6.28
C GLY A 144 -15.91 12.28 7.60
N ILE A 145 -14.72 12.46 8.21
CA ILE A 145 -14.59 13.18 9.50
C ILE A 145 -14.72 14.70 9.36
N GLY A 146 -14.64 15.21 8.13
CA GLY A 146 -14.71 16.61 7.79
C GLY A 146 -13.39 17.36 7.94
N LYS A 147 -13.21 18.37 7.08
CA LYS A 147 -11.98 19.18 6.95
C LYS A 147 -11.46 19.80 8.24
N ARG A 148 -12.34 20.13 9.20
CA ARG A 148 -11.92 20.78 10.46
C ARG A 148 -11.13 19.82 11.36
N HIS A 149 -11.58 18.57 11.46
CA HIS A 149 -10.90 17.54 12.24
C HIS A 149 -9.64 17.09 11.51
N PHE A 150 -9.76 16.78 10.22
CA PHE A 150 -8.65 16.25 9.43
C PHE A 150 -7.43 17.18 9.37
N LYS A 151 -7.62 18.50 9.28
CA LYS A 151 -6.52 19.48 9.23
C LYS A 151 -5.56 19.41 10.42
N GLN A 152 -5.98 18.89 11.56
CA GLN A 152 -5.11 18.73 12.75
C GLN A 152 -4.09 17.61 12.60
N TYR A 153 -4.33 16.68 11.67
CA TYR A 153 -3.52 15.49 11.44
C TYR A 153 -2.84 15.50 10.07
N LEU A 154 -3.10 16.50 9.22
CA LEU A 154 -2.60 16.55 7.85
C LEU A 154 -1.07 16.40 7.80
N GLU A 155 -0.35 17.07 8.70
CA GLU A 155 1.12 17.10 8.71
C GLU A 155 1.72 15.72 8.97
N LEU A 156 1.01 14.84 9.68
CA LEU A 156 1.47 13.48 9.93
C LEU A 156 1.67 12.72 8.61
N PHE A 157 0.80 12.97 7.63
CA PHE A 157 0.79 12.21 6.38
C PHE A 157 1.61 12.85 5.26
N LEU A 158 2.14 14.07 5.44
CA LEU A 158 2.82 14.77 4.34
C LEU A 158 4.08 14.01 3.89
N ASP A 159 4.93 13.57 4.82
CA ASP A 159 6.11 12.78 4.48
C ASP A 159 5.75 11.48 3.75
N ASP A 160 4.67 10.80 4.17
CA ASP A 160 4.21 9.56 3.55
C ASP A 160 3.66 9.78 2.13
N ILE A 161 2.86 10.83 1.94
CA ILE A 161 2.31 11.21 0.62
C ILE A 161 3.46 11.56 -0.33
N PHE A 162 4.39 12.43 0.08
CA PHE A 162 5.48 12.86 -0.78
C PHE A 162 6.52 11.76 -1.03
N TYR A 163 6.76 10.89 -0.05
CA TYR A 163 7.53 9.66 -0.28
C TYR A 163 6.87 8.82 -1.37
N SER A 164 5.57 8.55 -1.23
CA SER A 164 4.77 7.77 -2.19
C SER A 164 4.77 8.39 -3.58
N LEU A 165 4.73 9.72 -3.68
CA LEU A 165 4.77 10.45 -4.93
C LEU A 165 6.08 10.20 -5.71
N THR A 166 7.19 10.06 -4.98
CA THR A 166 8.52 9.82 -5.56
C THR A 166 8.88 8.35 -5.71
N CYS A 167 7.98 7.43 -5.36
CA CYS A 167 8.23 5.99 -5.49
C CYS A 167 8.31 5.56 -6.96
N GLU A 168 9.20 4.60 -7.24
CA GLU A 168 9.31 3.96 -8.56
C GLU A 168 8.07 3.13 -8.93
N ASN A 169 7.28 2.71 -7.92
CA ASN A 169 6.00 2.06 -8.15
C ASN A 169 4.97 3.08 -8.69
N ILE A 170 4.62 2.93 -9.97
CA ILE A 170 3.71 3.82 -10.71
C ILE A 170 2.30 3.87 -10.08
N LEU A 171 1.81 2.76 -9.52
CA LEU A 171 0.49 2.72 -8.89
C LEU A 171 0.48 3.57 -7.61
N THR A 172 1.52 3.42 -6.79
CA THR A 172 1.71 4.21 -5.56
C THR A 172 1.89 5.70 -5.86
N SER A 173 2.75 6.04 -6.83
CA SER A 173 2.99 7.45 -7.18
C SER A 173 1.77 8.11 -7.82
N SER A 174 1.04 7.39 -8.68
CA SER A 174 -0.24 7.86 -9.24
C SER A 174 -1.29 8.06 -8.15
N ALA A 175 -1.43 7.11 -7.21
CA ALA A 175 -2.35 7.23 -6.08
C ALA A 175 -2.02 8.44 -5.20
N SER A 176 -0.74 8.71 -4.95
CA SER A 176 -0.29 9.89 -4.21
C SER A 176 -0.61 11.20 -4.93
N SER A 177 -0.35 11.28 -6.24
CA SER A 177 -0.71 12.43 -7.07
C SER A 177 -2.21 12.73 -7.01
N GLN A 178 -3.05 11.69 -7.18
CA GLN A 178 -4.49 11.81 -7.04
C GLN A 178 -4.92 12.22 -5.63
N CYS A 179 -4.27 11.66 -4.59
CA CYS A 179 -4.50 12.04 -3.20
C CYS A 179 -4.28 13.54 -2.98
N LEU A 180 -3.15 14.10 -3.45
CA LEU A 180 -2.85 15.53 -3.36
C LEU A 180 -3.89 16.38 -4.08
N SER A 181 -4.30 15.99 -5.29
CA SER A 181 -5.35 16.69 -6.05
C SER A 181 -6.69 16.69 -5.30
N LEU A 182 -7.11 15.54 -4.77
CA LEU A 182 -8.36 15.43 -4.02
C LEU A 182 -8.31 16.20 -2.69
N LEU A 183 -7.21 16.14 -1.95
CA LEU A 183 -7.03 16.92 -0.74
C LEU A 183 -6.99 18.43 -1.03
N SER A 184 -6.38 18.84 -2.14
CA SER A 184 -6.38 20.24 -2.61
C SER A 184 -7.80 20.74 -2.81
N ASN A 185 -8.65 19.93 -3.46
CA ASN A 185 -10.06 20.25 -3.68
C ASN A 185 -10.89 20.27 -2.37
N LEU A 186 -10.64 19.33 -1.45
CA LEU A 186 -11.39 19.22 -0.18
C LEU A 186 -11.01 20.31 0.84
N LEU A 187 -9.72 20.62 0.94
CA LEU A 187 -9.17 21.55 1.94
C LEU A 187 -9.09 22.99 1.43
N GLY A 188 -8.94 23.17 0.12
CA GLY A 188 -8.63 24.41 -0.58
C GLY A 188 -7.16 24.46 -1.00
N ALA A 189 -6.89 24.70 -2.29
CA ALA A 189 -5.54 24.65 -2.87
C ALA A 189 -4.51 25.53 -2.14
N ASN A 190 -4.87 26.78 -1.83
CA ASN A 190 -4.00 27.70 -1.10
C ASN A 190 -3.71 27.21 0.33
N ILE A 191 -4.67 26.54 0.96
CA ILE A 191 -4.50 26.01 2.31
C ILE A 191 -3.55 24.82 2.27
N LEU A 192 -3.76 23.87 1.34
CA LEU A 192 -2.86 22.73 1.19
C LEU A 192 -1.44 23.21 0.87
N ARG A 193 -1.29 24.13 -0.11
CA ARG A 193 0.00 24.71 -0.47
C ARG A 193 0.70 25.34 0.74
N ALA A 194 0.01 26.19 1.50
CA ALA A 194 0.59 26.84 2.67
C ALA A 194 0.98 25.84 3.77
N ARG A 195 0.21 24.75 3.96
CA ARG A 195 0.55 23.71 4.94
C ARG A 195 1.78 22.92 4.51
N VAL A 196 1.87 22.57 3.22
CA VAL A 196 3.05 21.91 2.65
C VAL A 196 4.29 22.80 2.73
N GLU A 197 4.17 24.08 2.37
CA GLU A 197 5.28 25.05 2.44
C GLU A 197 5.85 25.18 3.85
N ASN A 198 4.95 25.32 4.85
CA ASN A 198 5.35 25.43 6.26
C ASN A 198 5.96 24.13 6.81
N PHE A 199 5.55 22.97 6.30
CA PHE A 199 6.05 21.68 6.73
C PHE A 199 7.42 21.36 6.09
N ASN A 200 7.49 21.43 4.76
CA ASN A 200 8.73 21.25 4.01
C ASN A 200 8.64 21.95 2.64
N PRO A 201 9.35 23.08 2.43
CA PRO A 201 9.23 23.86 1.21
C PRO A 201 9.72 23.11 -0.04
N ARG A 202 10.56 22.08 0.10
CA ARG A 202 11.02 21.26 -1.05
C ARG A 202 9.88 20.50 -1.72
N TYR A 203 8.80 20.22 -0.98
CA TYR A 203 7.63 19.52 -1.49
C TYR A 203 6.78 20.37 -2.44
N LEU A 204 6.93 21.71 -2.41
CA LEU A 204 6.25 22.57 -3.38
C LEU A 204 6.69 22.29 -4.81
N ASN A 205 7.99 22.09 -5.04
CA ASN A 205 8.51 21.76 -6.36
C ASN A 205 7.92 20.44 -6.87
N LEU A 206 7.73 19.46 -5.98
CA LEU A 206 7.11 18.18 -6.33
C LEU A 206 5.63 18.33 -6.65
N MET A 207 4.90 19.20 -5.94
CA MET A 207 3.49 19.49 -6.25
C MET A 207 3.31 20.23 -7.57
N GLU A 208 4.19 21.18 -7.89
CA GLU A 208 4.12 21.97 -9.12
C GLU A 208 4.33 21.10 -10.37
N ASN A 209 5.26 20.15 -10.30
CA ASN A 209 5.49 19.17 -11.37
C ASN A 209 4.26 18.30 -11.67
N ILE A 210 3.35 18.09 -10.71
CA ILE A 210 2.09 17.35 -10.94
C ILE A 210 1.11 18.18 -11.76
N ALA A 211 1.00 19.48 -11.47
CA ALA A 211 0.05 20.37 -12.14
C ALA A 211 0.35 20.54 -13.64
N GLU A 212 1.60 20.37 -14.04
CA GLU A 212 2.02 20.40 -15.45
C GLU A 212 1.68 19.11 -16.22
N ILE A 213 1.50 17.98 -15.53
CA ILE A 213 1.23 16.66 -16.15
C ILE A 213 -0.28 16.45 -16.41
N HIS A 214 -1.14 17.16 -15.69
CA HIS A 214 -2.60 17.10 -15.85
C HIS A 214 -3.21 18.52 -15.95
N PRO A 215 -3.17 19.15 -17.15
CA PRO A 215 -3.88 20.41 -17.41
C PRO A 215 -5.40 20.27 -17.35
#